data_AF-A0A537JYM8-F1
#
_entry.id   AF-A0A537JYM8-F1
#
_cell.length_a   1.000
_cell.length_b   1.000
_cell.length_c   1.000
_cell.angle_alpha   90.00
_cell.angle_beta   90.00
_cell.angle_gamma   90.00
#
_symmetry.space_group_name_H-M   'P 1'
#
loop_
_entity.id
_entity.type
_entity.pdbx_description
1 polymer ?
#
loop_
_entity_poly.entity_id
_entity_poly.type
_entity_poly.pdbx_seq_one_letter_code
_entity_poly.pdbx_strand_id
1 'polypeptide(L)'
;MDRRSVRRDGDPRPGPHRALAWGLAIGAVYLGVVVFSWPPTVRLLYDGLVPLPPYRWVTPPPERANDNQPPRPGADTLVLGPQGSPAAEVATEDDQALVTFPAAALAPRPGESSVKVRLTPLDPLALGTVPAGRRFDGNAYRIEATYAASAAPVVLTAPVTVVLRYPAHATLLLRAQDAGWQVLHTTRFDGSQQVLAPANDLGVFVAASPSARRGTPTAARRSLAGGFLLAAILTALAARWR
;
A
#
# COMPACT_ATOMS: atom_id res chain seq x y z
N MET A 1 58.48 -53.41 -15.84
CA MET A 1 57.07 -53.00 -16.03
C MET A 1 56.93 -51.56 -15.57
N ASP A 2 56.82 -50.67 -16.54
CA ASP A 2 56.91 -49.21 -16.42
C ASP A 2 55.52 -48.61 -16.14
N ARG A 3 55.34 -47.91 -15.01
CA ARG A 3 54.12 -47.14 -14.71
C ARG A 3 54.39 -45.66 -14.97
N ARG A 4 54.02 -45.19 -16.16
CA ARG A 4 53.99 -43.76 -16.49
C ARG A 4 53.00 -43.03 -15.60
N SER A 5 53.50 -42.00 -14.92
CA SER A 5 52.70 -40.98 -14.25
C SER A 5 52.10 -40.04 -15.29
N VAL A 6 50.77 -40.03 -15.39
CA VAL A 6 50.04 -39.00 -16.16
C VAL A 6 49.91 -37.78 -15.25
N ARG A 7 50.76 -36.76 -15.45
CA ARG A 7 50.47 -35.40 -15.01
C ARG A 7 49.32 -34.88 -15.89
N ARG A 8 48.19 -34.51 -15.27
CA ARG A 8 47.15 -33.71 -15.92
C ARG A 8 47.50 -32.25 -15.77
N ASP A 9 47.63 -31.58 -16.92
CA ASP A 9 47.89 -30.15 -17.05
C ASP A 9 46.73 -29.28 -16.55
N GLY A 10 47.13 -28.17 -15.93
CA GLY A 10 46.50 -26.84 -15.92
C GLY A 10 44.98 -26.72 -15.97
N ASP A 11 44.36 -26.58 -14.79
CA ASP A 11 43.06 -25.93 -14.68
C ASP A 11 43.26 -24.40 -14.83
N PRO A 12 42.71 -23.73 -15.87
CA PRO A 12 42.94 -22.31 -16.09
C PRO A 12 42.16 -21.50 -15.04
N ARG A 13 42.85 -21.04 -13.99
CA ARG A 13 42.25 -20.14 -13.00
C ARG A 13 41.83 -18.83 -13.69
N PRO A 14 40.58 -18.35 -13.52
CA PRO A 14 40.17 -17.06 -14.07
C PRO A 14 41.08 -15.96 -13.50
N GLY A 15 41.71 -15.18 -14.38
CA GLY A 15 42.60 -14.09 -13.98
C GLY A 15 41.86 -13.06 -13.10
N PRO A 16 42.58 -12.38 -12.18
CA PRO A 16 42.00 -11.52 -11.14
C PRO A 16 41.09 -10.41 -11.70
N HIS A 17 41.38 -9.92 -12.90
CA HIS A 17 40.58 -8.91 -13.59
C HIS A 17 39.19 -9.39 -14.00
N ARG A 18 39.04 -10.67 -14.34
CA ARG A 18 37.73 -11.25 -14.67
C ARG A 18 36.87 -11.43 -13.43
N ALA A 19 37.47 -11.85 -12.32
CA ALA A 19 36.77 -11.96 -11.04
C ALA A 19 36.28 -10.58 -10.54
N LEU A 20 37.11 -9.55 -10.68
CA LEU A 20 36.74 -8.17 -10.30
C LEU A 20 35.60 -7.61 -11.17
N ALA A 21 35.65 -7.82 -12.49
CA ALA A 21 34.60 -7.38 -13.41
C ALA A 21 33.25 -8.04 -13.09
N TRP A 22 33.25 -9.33 -12.76
CA TRP A 22 32.03 -10.04 -12.34
C TRP A 22 31.51 -9.54 -10.99
N GLY A 23 32.40 -9.27 -10.02
CA GLY A 23 32.00 -8.68 -8.74
C GLY A 23 31.32 -7.32 -8.89
N LEU A 24 31.87 -6.45 -9.75
CA LEU A 24 31.27 -5.15 -10.05
C LEU A 24 29.93 -5.28 -10.77
N ALA A 25 29.79 -6.20 -11.72
CA ALA A 25 28.53 -6.44 -12.42
C ALA A 25 27.44 -6.92 -11.47
N ILE A 26 27.75 -7.87 -10.58
CA ILE A 26 26.82 -8.38 -9.57
C ILE A 26 26.46 -7.26 -8.58
N GLY A 27 27.44 -6.46 -8.14
CA GLY A 27 27.21 -5.32 -7.26
C GLY A 27 26.29 -4.28 -7.90
N ALA A 28 26.48 -3.94 -9.17
CA ALA A 28 25.64 -3.00 -9.90
C ALA A 28 24.21 -3.53 -10.08
N VAL A 29 24.04 -4.83 -10.38
CA VAL A 29 22.71 -5.47 -10.46
C VAL A 29 22.04 -5.46 -9.09
N TYR A 30 22.76 -5.77 -8.02
CA TYR A 30 22.24 -5.74 -6.66
C TYR A 30 21.77 -4.33 -6.27
N LEU A 31 22.60 -3.31 -6.54
CA LEU A 31 22.23 -1.91 -6.28
C LEU A 31 21.04 -1.46 -7.14
N GLY A 32 20.98 -1.89 -8.41
CA GLY A 32 19.83 -1.65 -9.27
C GLY A 32 18.54 -2.25 -8.70
N VAL A 33 18.60 -3.49 -8.21
CA VAL A 33 17.47 -4.13 -7.52
C VAL A 33 17.09 -3.38 -6.25
N VAL A 34 18.06 -2.97 -5.42
CA VAL A 34 17.78 -2.22 -4.18
C VAL A 34 17.10 -0.89 -4.48
N VAL A 35 17.59 -0.13 -5.46
CA VAL A 35 16.99 1.16 -5.86
C VAL A 35 15.59 0.96 -6.43
N PHE A 36 15.37 -0.08 -7.23
CA PHE A 36 14.07 -0.35 -7.86
C PHE A 36 13.06 -1.01 -6.90
N SER A 37 13.55 -1.69 -5.87
CA SER A 37 12.73 -2.42 -4.89
C SER A 37 12.55 -1.65 -3.58
N TRP A 38 13.11 -0.44 -3.46
CA TRP A 38 12.94 0.37 -2.25
C TRP A 38 11.46 0.73 -2.13
N PRO A 39 10.74 0.20 -1.13
CA PRO A 39 9.33 0.50 -1.00
C PRO A 39 9.18 1.99 -0.67
N PRO A 40 8.15 2.67 -1.19
CA PRO A 40 7.79 3.97 -0.65
C PRO A 40 7.61 3.82 0.86
N THR A 41 7.92 4.87 1.63
CA THR A 41 7.69 4.86 3.08
C THR A 41 6.19 4.75 3.34
N VAL A 42 5.67 3.53 3.43
CA VAL A 42 4.27 3.26 3.75
C VAL A 42 4.18 3.07 5.24
N ARG A 43 3.45 3.95 5.93
CA ARG A 43 3.10 3.76 7.33
C ARG A 43 1.77 3.03 7.41
N LEU A 44 1.81 1.90 8.10
CA LEU A 44 0.63 1.12 8.42
C LEU A 44 0.03 1.64 9.71
N LEU A 45 -1.29 1.53 9.83
CA LEU A 45 -1.98 1.87 11.07
C LEU A 45 -1.70 0.85 12.19
N TYR A 46 -1.29 -0.37 11.79
CA TYR A 46 -0.94 -1.47 12.69
C TYR A 46 0.21 -2.27 12.10
N ASP A 47 1.12 -2.72 12.95
CA ASP A 47 2.26 -3.58 12.61
C ASP A 47 1.90 -5.07 12.50
N GLY A 48 0.69 -5.46 12.95
CA GLY A 48 0.20 -6.84 12.93
C GLY A 48 0.70 -7.72 14.08
N LEU A 49 1.31 -7.15 15.13
CA LEU A 49 1.86 -7.89 16.27
C LEU A 49 0.86 -8.10 17.43
N VAL A 50 -0.28 -7.40 17.41
CA VAL A 50 -1.32 -7.44 18.44
C VAL A 50 -2.68 -7.70 17.78
N PRO A 51 -3.63 -8.41 18.43
CA PRO A 51 -4.99 -8.55 17.91
C PRO A 51 -5.61 -7.19 17.59
N LEU A 52 -6.15 -7.06 16.39
CA LEU A 52 -6.78 -5.82 15.94
C LEU A 52 -8.04 -5.53 16.78
N PRO A 53 -8.28 -4.27 17.17
CA PRO A 53 -9.50 -3.92 17.88
C PRO A 53 -10.75 -4.22 17.03
N PRO A 54 -11.93 -4.43 17.65
CA PRO A 54 -13.17 -4.62 16.91
C PRO A 54 -13.45 -3.46 15.94
N TYR A 55 -13.96 -3.77 14.75
CA TYR A 55 -14.35 -2.77 13.78
C TYR A 55 -15.62 -2.04 14.24
N ARG A 56 -15.65 -0.72 14.10
CA ARG A 56 -16.73 0.17 14.51
C ARG A 56 -17.46 0.67 13.27
N TRP A 57 -18.72 0.30 13.11
CA TRP A 57 -19.52 0.59 11.93
C TRP A 57 -20.41 1.81 12.12
N VAL A 58 -20.53 2.64 11.08
CA VAL A 58 -21.61 3.64 10.99
C VAL A 58 -22.95 2.90 10.92
N THR A 59 -23.05 1.94 10.01
CA THR A 59 -24.21 1.06 9.83
C THR A 59 -23.72 -0.39 9.95
N PRO A 60 -23.85 -1.03 11.13
CA PRO A 60 -23.33 -2.38 11.34
C PRO A 60 -24.12 -3.42 10.56
N PRO A 61 -23.47 -4.51 10.11
CA PRO A 61 -24.19 -5.67 9.63
C PRO A 61 -25.00 -6.29 10.78
N PRO A 62 -26.11 -7.01 10.51
CA PRO A 62 -27.01 -7.52 11.56
C PRO A 62 -26.31 -8.33 12.65
N GLU A 63 -25.34 -9.15 12.27
CA GLU A 63 -24.54 -9.96 13.19
C GLU A 63 -23.63 -9.15 14.13
N ARG A 64 -23.38 -7.88 13.83
CA ARG A 64 -22.60 -6.95 14.65
C ARG A 64 -23.45 -5.85 15.29
N ALA A 65 -24.75 -5.80 15.06
CA ALA A 65 -25.58 -4.69 15.53
C ALA A 65 -25.59 -4.58 17.07
N ASN A 66 -25.48 -5.70 17.78
CA ASN A 66 -25.57 -5.74 19.24
C ASN A 66 -24.26 -5.35 19.96
N ASP A 67 -23.10 -5.58 19.34
CA ASP A 67 -21.77 -5.30 19.91
C ASP A 67 -21.06 -4.11 19.23
N ASN A 68 -21.71 -3.46 18.27
CA ASN A 68 -21.15 -2.31 17.57
C ASN A 68 -20.96 -1.10 18.50
N GLN A 69 -19.81 -0.44 18.35
CA GLN A 69 -19.62 0.92 18.84
C GLN A 69 -19.61 1.88 17.65
N PRO A 70 -20.08 3.13 17.81
CA PRO A 70 -19.95 4.13 16.76
C PRO A 70 -18.48 4.40 16.42
N PRO A 71 -18.14 4.57 15.12
CA PRO A 71 -16.80 4.94 14.70
C PRO A 71 -16.46 6.35 15.17
N ARG A 72 -15.18 6.59 15.40
CA ARG A 72 -14.69 7.90 15.84
C ARG A 72 -14.14 8.68 14.65
N PRO A 73 -14.39 10.00 14.59
CA PRO A 73 -13.75 10.84 13.58
C PRO A 73 -12.26 11.02 13.86
N GLY A 74 -11.56 11.66 12.93
CA GLY A 74 -10.20 12.14 13.10
C GLY A 74 -10.10 13.60 12.68
N ALA A 75 -9.22 14.37 13.31
CA ALA A 75 -8.92 15.72 12.88
C ALA A 75 -7.54 16.15 13.40
N ASP A 76 -6.85 16.96 12.61
CA ASP A 76 -5.60 17.60 13.04
C ASP A 76 -5.41 18.94 12.32
N THR A 77 -4.54 19.80 12.87
CA THR A 77 -4.11 21.05 12.26
C THR A 77 -2.65 20.97 11.88
N LEU A 78 -2.39 20.93 10.58
CA LEU A 78 -1.05 20.81 10.02
C LEU A 78 -0.46 22.20 9.78
N VAL A 79 0.80 22.39 10.15
CA VAL A 79 1.54 23.64 9.87
C VAL A 79 1.79 23.76 8.37
N LEU A 80 1.68 24.98 7.84
CA LEU A 80 1.93 25.30 6.45
C LEU A 80 3.06 26.33 6.36
N GLY A 81 4.14 25.97 5.66
CA GLY A 81 5.26 26.87 5.39
C GLY A 81 5.25 27.41 3.96
N PRO A 82 6.24 28.24 3.58
CA PRO A 82 6.36 28.80 2.23
C PRO A 82 6.50 27.75 1.12
N GLN A 83 7.00 26.56 1.45
CA GLN A 83 7.17 25.43 0.53
C GLN A 83 6.02 24.41 0.61
N GLY A 84 4.92 24.77 1.29
CA GLY A 84 3.82 23.85 1.59
C GLY A 84 3.96 23.18 2.97
N SER A 85 3.27 22.06 3.16
CA SER A 85 3.28 21.34 4.43
C SER A 85 4.56 20.50 4.62
N PRO A 86 5.00 20.24 5.86
CA PRO A 86 5.86 19.08 6.12
C PRO A 86 5.11 17.78 5.80
N ALA A 87 5.83 16.66 5.81
CA ALA A 87 5.18 15.35 5.78
C ALA A 87 4.37 15.15 7.07
N ALA A 88 3.15 14.64 6.94
CA ALA A 88 2.21 14.55 8.05
C ALA A 88 1.22 13.39 7.86
N GLU A 89 0.57 13.01 8.95
CA GLU A 89 -0.40 11.93 9.00
C GLU A 89 -1.59 12.33 9.86
N VAL A 90 -2.79 11.99 9.41
CA VAL A 90 -4.01 12.23 10.18
C VAL A 90 -4.86 10.99 10.15
N ALA A 91 -5.12 10.43 11.32
CA ALA A 91 -5.90 9.21 11.52
C ALA A 91 -7.20 9.49 12.29
N THR A 92 -8.15 8.58 12.18
CA THR A 92 -9.30 8.53 13.09
C THR A 92 -8.88 8.03 14.47
N GLU A 93 -9.56 8.49 15.52
CA GLU A 93 -9.21 8.08 16.91
C GLU A 93 -9.41 6.58 17.19
N ASP A 94 -10.12 5.88 16.32
CA ASP A 94 -10.35 4.44 16.38
C ASP A 94 -9.49 3.66 15.40
N ASP A 95 -8.53 4.31 14.73
CA ASP A 95 -7.57 3.67 13.84
C ASP A 95 -8.26 2.83 12.75
N GLN A 96 -9.26 3.41 12.09
CA GLN A 96 -9.95 2.77 10.96
C GLN A 96 -9.71 3.47 9.62
N ALA A 97 -9.31 4.75 9.65
CA ALA A 97 -8.86 5.47 8.48
C ALA A 97 -7.66 6.36 8.82
N LEU A 98 -6.75 6.49 7.85
CA LEU A 98 -5.56 7.32 7.91
C LEU A 98 -5.32 7.93 6.53
N VAL A 99 -4.84 9.17 6.51
CA VAL A 99 -4.26 9.79 5.32
C VAL A 99 -2.84 10.25 5.61
N THR A 100 -1.91 9.87 4.74
CA THR A 100 -0.51 10.29 4.78
C THR A 100 -0.26 11.33 3.70
N PHE A 101 0.20 12.50 4.11
CA PHE A 101 0.63 13.59 3.25
C PHE A 101 2.15 13.57 3.14
N PRO A 102 2.72 13.39 1.93
CA PRO A 102 4.15 13.63 1.76
C PRO A 102 4.47 15.11 1.98
N ALA A 103 5.76 15.42 2.13
CA ALA A 103 6.21 16.80 2.20
C ALA A 103 5.77 17.57 0.94
N ALA A 104 5.37 18.82 1.13
CA ALA A 104 4.83 19.71 0.10
C ALA A 104 3.59 19.17 -0.63
N ALA A 105 2.81 18.26 -0.02
CA ALA A 105 1.56 17.78 -0.60
C ALA A 105 0.41 18.79 -0.48
N LEU A 106 0.41 19.64 0.55
CA LEU A 106 -0.55 20.71 0.74
C LEU A 106 0.05 22.02 0.23
N ALA A 107 -0.60 22.63 -0.75
CA ALA A 107 -0.09 23.84 -1.39
C ALA A 107 -0.01 25.02 -0.41
N PRO A 108 1.09 25.82 -0.41
CA PRO A 108 1.14 27.07 0.33
C PRO A 108 0.12 28.08 -0.23
N ARG A 109 -0.39 28.96 0.63
CA ARG A 109 -1.29 30.06 0.23
C ARG A 109 -0.97 31.34 1.01
N PRO A 110 -0.90 32.52 0.36
CA PRO A 110 -0.66 33.78 1.07
C PRO A 110 -1.69 34.03 2.17
N GLY A 111 -1.21 34.42 3.35
CA GLY A 111 -2.06 34.65 4.53
C GLY A 111 -2.45 33.40 5.31
N GLU A 112 -2.03 32.21 4.86
CA GLU A 112 -2.30 30.94 5.54
C GLU A 112 -1.03 30.36 6.16
N SER A 113 -1.13 29.91 7.40
CA SER A 113 -0.02 29.27 8.15
C SER A 113 -0.35 27.87 8.63
N SER A 114 -1.57 27.39 8.41
CA SER A 114 -1.99 26.04 8.76
C SER A 114 -3.18 25.55 7.95
N VAL A 115 -3.38 24.24 7.96
CA VAL A 115 -4.45 23.51 7.30
C VAL A 115 -5.15 22.63 8.33
N LYS A 116 -6.48 22.69 8.38
CA LYS A 116 -7.31 21.77 9.16
C LYS A 116 -7.67 20.57 8.30
N VAL A 117 -7.31 19.38 8.75
CA VAL A 117 -7.67 18.11 8.11
C VAL A 117 -8.71 17.42 8.96
N ARG A 118 -9.71 16.81 8.32
CA ARG A 118 -10.78 16.05 8.98
C ARG A 118 -11.06 14.74 8.25
N LEU A 119 -11.24 13.68 9.02
CA LEU A 119 -11.72 12.38 8.58
C LEU A 119 -13.06 12.12 9.27
N THR A 120 -14.13 12.02 8.49
CA THR A 120 -15.49 11.79 9.00
C THR A 120 -16.01 10.44 8.50
N PRO A 121 -16.33 9.50 9.39
CA PRO A 121 -16.95 8.24 8.99
C PRO A 121 -18.37 8.50 8.46
N LEU A 122 -18.74 7.79 7.39
CA LEU A 122 -20.01 7.89 6.71
C LEU A 122 -20.56 6.49 6.37
N ASP A 123 -21.87 6.40 6.23
CA ASP A 123 -22.50 5.21 5.66
C ASP A 123 -22.30 5.22 4.14
N PRO A 124 -21.57 4.26 3.56
CA PRO A 124 -21.34 4.24 2.12
C PRO A 124 -22.61 3.97 1.32
N LEU A 125 -23.62 3.31 1.89
CA LEU A 125 -24.91 3.05 1.22
C LEU A 125 -25.75 4.32 1.08
N ALA A 126 -25.55 5.32 1.94
CA ALA A 126 -26.19 6.62 1.83
C ALA A 126 -25.56 7.52 0.74
N LEU A 127 -24.38 7.16 0.23
CA LEU A 127 -23.62 7.98 -0.73
C LEU A 127 -23.85 7.60 -2.20
N GLY A 128 -24.34 6.38 -2.45
CA GLY A 128 -24.65 5.93 -3.81
C GLY A 128 -24.67 4.42 -3.94
N THR A 129 -25.07 3.96 -5.12
CA THR A 129 -25.16 2.53 -5.41
C THR A 129 -23.77 1.91 -5.50
N VAL A 130 -23.63 0.71 -4.91
CA VAL A 130 -22.40 -0.07 -4.99
C VAL A 130 -22.12 -0.43 -6.47
N PRO A 131 -20.86 -0.28 -6.95
CA PRO A 131 -20.52 -0.71 -8.30
C PRO A 131 -20.83 -2.20 -8.54
N ALA A 132 -21.27 -2.53 -9.76
CA ALA A 132 -21.62 -3.89 -10.13
C ALA A 132 -20.50 -4.90 -9.79
N GLY A 133 -20.89 -6.03 -9.21
CA GLY A 133 -19.97 -7.10 -8.80
C GLY A 133 -19.12 -6.77 -7.57
N ARG A 134 -19.45 -5.73 -6.80
CA ARG A 134 -18.75 -5.35 -5.57
C ARG A 134 -19.72 -5.20 -4.39
N ARG A 135 -19.16 -5.21 -3.19
CA ARG A 135 -19.79 -4.79 -1.93
C ARG A 135 -18.87 -3.81 -1.23
N PHE A 136 -19.43 -2.85 -0.51
CA PHE A 136 -18.65 -2.08 0.46
C PHE A 136 -18.25 -2.99 1.62
N ASP A 137 -17.05 -2.77 2.15
CA ASP A 137 -16.43 -3.61 3.18
C ASP A 137 -15.85 -2.68 4.25
N GLY A 138 -16.75 -2.15 5.08
CA GLY A 138 -16.46 -1.13 6.10
C GLY A 138 -17.21 0.19 5.86
N ASN A 139 -16.79 1.22 6.58
CA ASN A 139 -17.33 2.57 6.46
C ASN A 139 -16.75 3.31 5.25
N ALA A 140 -17.48 4.31 4.75
CA ALA A 140 -16.86 5.38 3.97
C ALA A 140 -16.21 6.41 4.90
N TYR A 141 -15.20 7.11 4.41
CA TYR A 141 -14.56 8.22 5.10
C TYR A 141 -14.47 9.42 4.18
N ARG A 142 -15.07 10.54 4.60
CA ARG A 142 -14.85 11.85 4.01
C ARG A 142 -13.56 12.42 4.57
N ILE A 143 -12.60 12.64 3.69
CA ILE A 143 -11.31 13.23 4.00
C ILE A 143 -11.31 14.62 3.38
N GLU A 144 -11.16 15.63 4.21
CA GLU A 144 -11.21 17.04 3.82
C GLU A 144 -10.03 17.80 4.41
N ALA A 145 -9.54 18.79 3.66
CA ALA A 145 -8.52 19.71 4.11
C ALA A 145 -8.94 21.14 3.75
N THR A 146 -8.94 22.04 4.73
CA THR A 146 -9.24 23.46 4.53
C THR A 146 -8.16 24.33 5.14
N TYR A 147 -7.85 25.44 4.49
CA TYR A 147 -6.94 26.44 5.04
C TYR A 147 -7.55 27.03 6.32
N ALA A 148 -6.75 27.17 7.37
CA ALA A 148 -7.27 27.44 8.70
C ALA A 148 -7.90 28.84 8.85
N ALA A 149 -7.37 29.85 8.14
CA ALA A 149 -7.85 31.23 8.23
C ALA A 149 -9.03 31.49 7.27
N SER A 150 -8.88 31.15 5.99
CA SER A 150 -9.93 31.40 4.97
C SER A 150 -11.03 30.34 4.92
N ALA A 151 -10.83 29.16 5.53
CA ALA A 151 -11.69 27.99 5.37
C ALA A 151 -11.84 27.49 3.92
N ALA A 152 -11.06 28.01 2.98
CA ALA A 152 -11.08 27.55 1.60
C ALA A 152 -10.52 26.12 1.49
N PRO A 153 -11.02 25.30 0.54
CA PRO A 153 -10.44 23.99 0.26
C PRO A 153 -8.95 24.09 -0.09
N VAL A 154 -8.16 23.14 0.42
CA VAL A 154 -6.73 23.06 0.11
C VAL A 154 -6.52 22.39 -1.24
N VAL A 155 -5.54 22.90 -1.99
CA VAL A 155 -5.08 22.29 -3.24
C VAL A 155 -3.98 21.30 -2.92
N LEU A 156 -4.08 20.08 -3.47
CA LEU A 156 -3.01 19.10 -3.41
C LEU A 156 -1.99 19.35 -4.52
N THR A 157 -0.71 19.33 -4.17
CA THR A 157 0.43 19.47 -5.09
C THR A 157 1.19 18.16 -5.30
N ALA A 158 0.86 17.12 -4.52
CA ALA A 158 1.38 15.77 -4.69
C ALA A 158 0.31 14.73 -4.29
N PRO A 159 0.37 13.50 -4.80
CA PRO A 159 -0.52 12.44 -4.38
C PRO A 159 -0.38 12.14 -2.88
N VAL A 160 -1.51 11.95 -2.19
CA VAL A 160 -1.57 11.48 -0.81
C VAL A 160 -1.81 9.99 -0.77
N THR A 161 -1.51 9.33 0.34
CA THR A 161 -1.87 7.92 0.53
C THR A 161 -3.06 7.82 1.47
N VAL A 162 -4.16 7.24 1.00
CA VAL A 162 -5.33 6.92 1.83
C VAL A 162 -5.19 5.47 2.28
N VAL A 163 -5.32 5.25 3.59
CA VAL A 163 -5.25 3.95 4.25
C VAL A 163 -6.59 3.71 4.93
N LEU A 164 -7.28 2.64 4.53
CA LEU A 164 -8.51 2.20 5.18
C LEU A 164 -8.32 0.82 5.79
N ARG A 165 -8.72 0.68 7.06
CA ARG A 165 -8.91 -0.64 7.67
C ARG A 165 -10.23 -1.22 7.19
N TYR A 166 -10.25 -2.52 6.92
CA TYR A 166 -11.46 -3.25 6.56
C TYR A 166 -11.76 -4.37 7.56
N PRO A 167 -13.05 -4.73 7.76
CA PRO A 167 -13.45 -5.75 8.72
C PRO A 167 -13.34 -7.18 8.17
N ALA A 168 -13.53 -7.39 6.86
CA ALA A 168 -13.59 -8.74 6.28
C ALA A 168 -12.56 -8.97 5.17
N HIS A 169 -12.85 -8.57 3.93
CA HIS A 169 -12.15 -9.07 2.75
C HIS A 169 -11.89 -7.99 1.70
N ALA A 170 -11.75 -6.71 2.09
CA ALA A 170 -11.53 -5.66 1.11
C ALA A 170 -10.26 -5.91 0.30
N THR A 171 -10.36 -5.69 -1.00
CA THR A 171 -9.22 -5.81 -1.92
C THR A 171 -9.04 -4.57 -2.78
N LEU A 172 -9.92 -3.58 -2.65
CA LEU A 172 -9.96 -2.37 -3.46
C LEU A 172 -10.36 -1.18 -2.58
N LEU A 173 -10.03 0.02 -3.07
CA LEU A 173 -10.44 1.30 -2.52
C LEU A 173 -11.24 2.01 -3.60
N LEU A 174 -12.39 2.54 -3.23
CA LEU A 174 -13.26 3.30 -4.12
C LEU A 174 -13.27 4.75 -3.67
N ARG A 175 -13.20 5.68 -4.61
CA ARG A 175 -13.40 7.12 -4.37
C ARG A 175 -14.73 7.54 -4.98
N ALA A 176 -15.54 8.26 -4.21
CA ALA A 176 -16.80 8.82 -4.70
C ALA A 176 -16.53 9.86 -5.81
N GLN A 177 -17.39 9.86 -6.82
CA GLN A 177 -17.44 10.79 -7.95
C GLN A 177 -18.89 11.23 -8.14
N ASP A 178 -19.14 12.30 -8.90
CA ASP A 178 -20.49 12.84 -9.13
C ASP A 178 -21.50 11.79 -9.63
N ALA A 179 -21.04 10.81 -10.42
CA ALA A 179 -21.87 9.76 -11.00
C ALA A 179 -21.58 8.33 -10.46
N GLY A 180 -20.94 8.21 -9.29
CA GLY A 180 -20.73 6.90 -8.66
C GLY A 180 -19.37 6.76 -8.01
N TRP A 181 -18.65 5.68 -8.34
CA TRP A 181 -17.41 5.32 -7.67
C TRP A 181 -16.29 5.02 -8.66
N GLN A 182 -15.15 5.68 -8.47
CA GLN A 182 -13.91 5.37 -9.16
C GLN A 182 -13.14 4.30 -8.39
N VAL A 183 -12.68 3.27 -9.08
CA VAL A 183 -11.78 2.26 -8.51
C VAL A 183 -10.36 2.80 -8.48
N LEU A 184 -9.72 2.72 -7.33
CA LEU A 184 -8.30 3.03 -7.18
C LEU A 184 -7.48 1.74 -7.16
N HIS A 185 -6.26 1.81 -7.69
CA HIS A 185 -5.29 0.72 -7.55
C HIS A 185 -4.78 0.67 -6.11
N THR A 186 -4.64 -0.52 -5.54
CA THR A 186 -4.39 -0.68 -4.12
C THR A 186 -3.28 -1.64 -3.78
N THR A 187 -2.57 -1.32 -2.69
CA THR A 187 -1.74 -2.27 -1.95
C THR A 187 -2.52 -2.78 -0.75
N ARG A 188 -2.46 -4.08 -0.48
CA ARG A 188 -3.20 -4.73 0.61
C ARG A 188 -2.24 -5.34 1.63
N PHE A 189 -2.56 -5.15 2.91
CA PHE A 189 -1.84 -5.73 4.04
C PHE A 189 -2.82 -6.56 4.86
N ASP A 190 -2.82 -7.87 4.65
CA ASP A 190 -3.79 -8.78 5.25
C ASP A 190 -3.62 -8.90 6.77
N GLY A 191 -2.37 -8.88 7.26
CA GLY A 191 -2.07 -9.02 8.69
C GLY A 191 -2.62 -7.86 9.54
N SER A 192 -2.74 -6.67 8.95
CA SER A 192 -3.30 -5.47 9.61
C SER A 192 -4.70 -5.09 9.11
N GLN A 193 -5.29 -5.92 8.23
CA GLN A 193 -6.56 -5.68 7.55
C GLN A 193 -6.63 -4.28 6.89
N GLN A 194 -5.59 -3.89 6.17
CA GLN A 194 -5.51 -2.56 5.54
C GLN A 194 -5.46 -2.63 4.02
N VAL A 195 -6.09 -1.65 3.40
CA VAL A 195 -6.01 -1.37 1.98
C VAL A 195 -5.62 0.09 1.77
N LEU A 196 -4.63 0.31 0.91
CA LEU A 196 -4.04 1.62 0.67
C LEU A 196 -4.10 1.98 -0.80
N ALA A 197 -4.36 3.24 -1.10
CA ALA A 197 -4.31 3.76 -2.46
C ALA A 197 -3.69 5.16 -2.49
N PRO A 198 -2.89 5.49 -3.52
CA PRO A 198 -2.58 6.88 -3.81
C PRO A 198 -3.83 7.60 -4.32
N ALA A 199 -4.01 8.86 -3.93
CA ALA A 199 -5.09 9.73 -4.38
C ALA A 199 -4.54 11.11 -4.73
N ASN A 200 -4.93 11.64 -5.90
CA ASN A 200 -4.54 12.98 -6.35
C ASN A 200 -5.45 14.07 -5.81
N ASP A 201 -6.60 13.69 -5.26
CA ASP A 201 -7.60 14.57 -4.71
C ASP A 201 -8.11 13.97 -3.40
N LEU A 202 -8.53 14.84 -2.48
CA LEU A 202 -9.32 14.44 -1.33
C LEU A 202 -10.78 14.18 -1.73
N GLY A 203 -11.60 13.73 -0.77
CA GLY A 203 -12.99 13.37 -1.01
C GLY A 203 -13.45 12.21 -0.14
N VAL A 204 -14.39 11.42 -0.66
CA VAL A 204 -14.96 10.29 0.09
C VAL A 204 -14.42 8.98 -0.43
N PHE A 205 -13.94 8.14 0.47
CA PHE A 205 -13.29 6.87 0.17
C PHE A 205 -13.93 5.72 0.91
N VAL A 206 -13.99 4.54 0.32
CA VAL A 206 -14.52 3.33 0.96
C VAL A 206 -13.74 2.10 0.52
N ALA A 207 -13.47 1.19 1.45
CA ALA A 207 -12.90 -0.11 1.16
C ALA A 207 -13.99 -1.02 0.57
N ALA A 208 -13.65 -1.78 -0.46
CA ALA A 208 -14.60 -2.64 -1.16
C ALA A 208 -14.00 -4.00 -1.48
N SER A 209 -14.88 -4.99 -1.57
CA SER A 209 -14.54 -6.36 -1.92
C SER A 209 -15.37 -6.85 -3.11
N PRO A 210 -14.85 -7.79 -3.92
CA PRO A 210 -15.64 -8.44 -4.96
C PRO A 210 -16.83 -9.13 -4.32
N SER A 211 -18.04 -8.90 -4.82
CA SER A 211 -19.20 -9.71 -4.47
C SER A 211 -18.96 -11.10 -5.02
N ALA A 212 -18.94 -12.10 -4.15
CA ALA A 212 -18.82 -13.48 -4.61
C ALA A 212 -19.92 -13.75 -5.65
N ARG A 213 -19.54 -14.08 -6.89
CA ARG A 213 -20.46 -14.84 -7.73
C ARG A 213 -20.67 -16.14 -6.99
N ARG A 214 -21.91 -16.53 -6.72
CA ARG A 214 -22.24 -17.90 -6.33
C ARG A 214 -21.77 -18.80 -7.47
N GLY A 215 -20.56 -19.31 -7.34
CA GLY A 215 -19.87 -20.17 -8.27
C GLY A 215 -19.04 -21.11 -7.42
N THR A 216 -19.33 -22.40 -7.55
CA THR A 216 -18.68 -23.51 -6.83
C THR A 216 -17.16 -23.34 -6.85
N PRO A 217 -16.44 -23.52 -5.73
CA PRO A 217 -14.99 -23.37 -5.72
C PRO A 217 -14.37 -24.46 -6.59
N THR A 218 -13.92 -24.12 -7.79
CA THR A 218 -12.97 -24.96 -8.52
C THR A 218 -11.64 -24.87 -7.79
N ALA A 219 -11.18 -25.99 -7.24
CA ALA A 219 -9.90 -26.08 -6.56
C ALA A 219 -8.77 -25.59 -7.48
N ALA A 220 -8.20 -24.43 -7.17
CA ALA A 220 -7.05 -23.91 -7.89
C ALA A 220 -5.82 -24.75 -7.52
N ARG A 221 -5.35 -25.57 -8.46
CA ARG A 221 -4.03 -26.20 -8.40
C ARG A 221 -2.98 -25.09 -8.32
N ARG A 222 -2.30 -24.99 -7.19
CA ARG A 222 -1.08 -24.18 -7.04
C ARG A 222 0.02 -24.79 -7.90
N SER A 223 0.24 -24.24 -9.09
CA SER A 223 1.48 -24.49 -9.84
C SER A 223 2.61 -23.72 -9.16
N LEU A 224 3.45 -24.43 -8.41
CA LEU A 224 4.77 -23.96 -7.96
C LEU A 224 5.69 -23.80 -9.18
N ALA A 225 5.47 -22.77 -9.99
CA ALA A 225 6.34 -22.38 -11.08
C ALA A 225 6.85 -20.97 -10.80
N GLY A 226 7.92 -20.88 -9.98
CA GLY A 226 8.55 -19.61 -9.65
C GLY A 226 9.88 -19.73 -8.91
N GLY A 227 10.15 -20.86 -8.25
CA GLY A 227 11.38 -21.06 -7.47
C GLY A 227 12.59 -21.64 -8.22
N PHE A 228 12.42 -22.16 -9.45
CA PHE A 228 13.49 -22.92 -10.12
C PHE A 228 14.36 -22.14 -11.11
N LEU A 229 14.01 -20.89 -11.44
CA LEU A 229 14.81 -20.09 -12.38
C LEU A 229 16.08 -19.47 -11.75
N LEU A 230 16.17 -19.36 -10.42
CA LEU A 230 17.42 -18.94 -9.76
C LEU A 230 18.41 -20.11 -9.54
N ALA A 231 17.92 -21.34 -9.40
CA ALA A 231 18.77 -22.53 -9.25
C ALA A 231 19.40 -22.98 -10.58
N ALA A 232 18.70 -22.76 -11.71
CA ALA A 232 19.21 -23.08 -13.05
C ALA A 232 20.34 -22.14 -13.51
N ILE A 233 20.30 -20.86 -13.12
CA ILE A 233 21.37 -19.91 -13.45
C ILE A 233 22.64 -20.22 -12.64
N LEU A 234 22.51 -20.66 -11.38
CA LEU A 234 23.67 -21.04 -10.56
C LEU A 234 24.30 -22.39 -10.97
N THR A 235 23.52 -23.33 -11.48
CA THR A 235 24.05 -24.61 -12.01
C THR A 235 24.69 -24.47 -13.40
N ALA A 236 24.16 -23.60 -14.27
CA ALA A 236 24.76 -23.33 -15.58
C ALA A 236 26.10 -22.58 -15.49
N LEU A 237 26.31 -21.76 -14.44
CA LEU A 237 27.59 -21.09 -14.18
C LEU A 237 28.63 -22.02 -13.55
N ALA A 238 28.21 -23.03 -12.77
CA ALA A 238 29.11 -24.04 -12.20
C ALA A 238 29.54 -25.12 -13.22
N ALA A 239 28.71 -25.42 -14.22
CA ALA A 239 29.02 -26.42 -15.25
C ALA A 239 29.97 -25.94 -16.35
N ARG A 240 30.27 -24.63 -16.41
CA ARG A 240 31.19 -24.07 -17.43
C ARG A 240 32.65 -23.99 -16.96
N TRP A 241 32.95 -24.53 -15.78
CA TRP A 241 34.28 -24.61 -15.17
C TRP A 241 34.53 -26.00 -14.55
N ARG A 242 34.15 -27.05 -15.29
CA ARG A 242 34.64 -28.42 -15.10
C ARG A 242 35.27 -28.91 -16.39
#